data_AF-A0A7X7WCI7-F1
#
_entry.id   AF-A0A7X7WCI7-F1
#
_cell.length_a   1.000
_cell.length_b   1.000
_cell.length_c   1.000
_cell.angle_alpha   90.00
_cell.angle_beta   90.00
_cell.angle_gamma   90.00
#
_symmetry.space_group_name_H-M   'P 1'
#
loop_
_entity.id
_entity.type
_entity.pdbx_description
1 polymer ?
#
loop_
_entity_poly.entity_id
_entity_poly.type
_entity_poly.pdbx_seq_one_letter_code
_entity_poly.pdbx_strand_id
1 'polypeptide(L)'
;MKILFLFFMAVSQSFAFDLKLKEAKSAEENILGKTPLLEILSQRDSSSALLDLAGDKFTASYSLDNNWDLWFYIKPQIGLGAGAWKLEKLNDKVFYSYGQTKAIIAREQGTIFIQYSRYENIEISEKELFEKLYDNSPKITFGGLVTYAYLRNISPLSEKEGIITLRKDNNGNLFYSLTQDFEINGKTRWLMAANGVLYGLKISNGELVFVSKPINIQKLSFLNEEKTYPLY
;
A
#
# COMPACT_ATOMS: atom_id res chain seq x y z
N MET A 1 1.43 -30.64 1.85
CA MET A 1 1.93 -29.48 1.08
C MET A 1 2.34 -28.40 2.08
N LYS A 2 3.64 -28.23 2.34
CA LYS A 2 4.15 -27.29 3.35
C LYS A 2 4.24 -25.90 2.72
N ILE A 3 3.36 -25.00 3.13
CA ILE A 3 3.43 -23.58 2.77
C ILE A 3 4.50 -22.97 3.66
N LEU A 4 5.66 -22.67 3.06
CA LEU A 4 6.74 -21.96 3.72
C LEU A 4 6.35 -20.46 3.75
N PHE A 5 5.81 -20.01 4.88
CA PHE A 5 5.73 -18.58 5.19
C PHE A 5 7.16 -18.08 5.39
N LEU A 6 7.73 -17.45 4.35
CA LEU A 6 8.87 -16.57 4.53
C LEU A 6 8.36 -15.30 5.19
N PHE A 7 8.32 -15.34 6.52
CA PHE A 7 8.40 -14.18 7.38
C PHE A 7 9.64 -13.38 6.96
N PHE A 8 9.47 -12.30 6.21
CA PHE A 8 10.41 -11.20 6.35
C PHE A 8 10.06 -10.52 7.68
N MET A 9 10.70 -11.03 8.74
CA MET A 9 10.93 -10.20 9.92
C MET A 9 11.48 -8.87 9.44
N ALA A 10 10.98 -7.81 10.07
CA ALA A 10 11.59 -6.50 10.07
C ALA A 10 13.12 -6.62 10.11
N VAL A 11 13.76 -6.39 8.97
CA VAL A 11 15.07 -5.75 9.00
C VAL A 11 14.75 -4.31 9.30
N SER A 12 14.65 -4.02 10.60
CA SER A 12 14.94 -2.71 11.16
C SER A 12 16.40 -2.39 10.86
N GLN A 13 16.69 -2.13 9.61
CA GLN A 13 17.73 -1.21 9.25
C GLN A 13 17.03 -0.29 8.28
N SER A 14 16.94 0.97 8.69
CA SER A 14 17.16 2.06 7.78
C SER A 14 18.33 1.65 6.87
N PHE A 15 18.06 1.03 5.72
CA PHE A 15 18.83 1.33 4.53
C PHE A 15 18.47 2.78 4.20
N ALA A 16 18.91 3.68 5.06
CA ALA A 16 19.46 4.92 4.57
C ALA A 16 20.52 4.43 3.58
N PHE A 17 20.15 4.43 2.30
CA PHE A 17 21.13 4.48 1.24
C PHE A 17 21.97 5.69 1.59
N ASP A 18 23.08 5.49 2.29
CA ASP A 18 24.09 6.51 2.53
C ASP A 18 24.89 6.63 1.23
N LEU A 19 24.16 6.96 0.17
CA LEU A 19 24.73 7.57 -1.02
C LEU A 19 25.30 8.88 -0.49
N LYS A 20 26.62 8.91 -0.28
CA LYS A 20 27.40 10.14 -0.28
C LYS A 20 27.28 10.78 -1.66
N LEU A 21 26.09 11.29 -1.95
CA LEU A 21 25.79 12.20 -3.03
C LEU A 21 26.57 13.46 -2.71
N LYS A 22 27.75 13.60 -3.31
CA LYS A 22 28.32 14.94 -3.52
C LYS A 22 27.21 15.73 -4.20
N GLU A 23 26.74 16.77 -3.54
CA GLU A 23 25.73 17.68 -4.05
C GLU A 23 26.21 18.27 -5.38
N ALA A 24 25.86 17.60 -6.48
CA ALA A 24 25.75 18.27 -7.76
C ALA A 24 24.69 19.35 -7.54
N LYS A 25 25.06 20.62 -7.75
CA LYS A 25 24.20 21.82 -7.75
C LYS A 25 22.72 21.43 -7.82
N SER A 26 21.97 21.68 -6.75
CA SER A 26 20.62 21.17 -6.51
C SER A 26 19.80 21.02 -7.79
N ALA A 27 19.81 19.82 -8.38
CA ALA A 27 18.89 19.53 -9.47
C ALA A 27 17.48 19.66 -8.89
N GLU A 28 16.70 20.58 -9.43
CA GLU A 28 15.31 20.79 -9.02
C GLU A 28 14.51 19.50 -9.26
N GLU A 29 13.52 19.28 -8.41
CA GLU A 29 12.60 18.16 -8.58
C GLU A 29 11.72 18.40 -9.80
N ASN A 30 11.72 17.45 -10.73
CA ASN A 30 10.81 17.46 -11.87
C ASN A 30 9.48 16.80 -11.46
N ILE A 31 8.37 17.50 -11.67
CA ILE A 31 7.04 16.95 -11.40
C ILE A 31 6.66 15.98 -12.53
N LEU A 32 6.33 14.74 -12.16
CA LEU A 32 5.88 13.70 -13.08
C LEU A 32 4.36 13.65 -13.21
N GLY A 33 3.65 14.02 -12.15
CA GLY A 33 2.20 13.98 -12.11
C GLY A 33 1.67 14.49 -10.78
N LYS A 34 0.38 14.81 -10.77
CA LYS A 34 -0.35 15.27 -9.60
C LYS A 34 -1.72 14.63 -9.56
N THR A 35 -2.20 14.33 -8.37
CA THR A 35 -3.58 13.88 -8.16
C THR A 35 -4.12 14.49 -6.86
N PRO A 36 -5.27 15.19 -6.88
CA PRO A 36 -5.89 15.71 -5.67
C PRO A 36 -6.16 14.62 -4.64
N LEU A 37 -5.86 14.86 -3.37
CA LEU A 37 -6.04 13.84 -2.32
C LEU A 37 -7.51 13.40 -2.17
N LEU A 38 -8.45 14.31 -2.40
CA LEU A 38 -9.89 14.02 -2.40
C LEU A 38 -10.29 13.07 -3.54
N GLU A 39 -9.67 13.20 -4.71
CA GLU A 39 -9.90 12.29 -5.83
C GLU A 39 -9.41 10.88 -5.48
N ILE A 40 -8.19 10.77 -4.95
CA ILE A 40 -7.62 9.49 -4.49
C ILE A 40 -8.49 8.88 -3.39
N LEU A 41 -9.06 9.68 -2.50
CA LEU A 41 -9.98 9.21 -1.47
C LEU A 41 -11.25 8.60 -2.09
N SER A 42 -11.86 9.26 -3.05
CA SER A 42 -13.05 8.74 -3.75
C SER A 42 -12.75 7.46 -4.56
N GLN A 43 -11.54 7.36 -5.11
CA GLN A 43 -11.08 6.19 -5.86
C GLN A 43 -10.82 4.99 -4.96
N ARG A 44 -10.48 5.18 -3.68
CA ARG A 44 -10.33 4.08 -2.71
C ARG A 44 -11.62 3.25 -2.59
N ASP A 45 -12.77 3.92 -2.45
CA ASP A 45 -14.06 3.24 -2.34
C ASP A 45 -14.39 2.47 -3.63
N SER A 46 -14.08 3.07 -4.79
CA SER A 46 -14.27 2.43 -6.11
C SER A 46 -13.29 1.28 -6.38
N SER A 47 -12.14 1.26 -5.71
CA SER A 47 -11.11 0.22 -5.85
C SER A 47 -11.31 -0.96 -4.89
N SER A 48 -12.29 -0.85 -3.99
CA SER A 48 -12.59 -1.87 -2.99
C SER A 48 -13.50 -2.97 -3.56
N ALA A 49 -13.53 -4.13 -2.93
CA ALA A 49 -14.41 -5.23 -3.34
C ALA A 49 -15.87 -4.86 -3.11
N LEU A 50 -16.71 -5.03 -4.13
CA LEU A 50 -18.15 -4.86 -4.02
C LEU A 50 -18.79 -6.13 -3.44
N LEU A 51 -19.61 -5.95 -2.42
CA LEU A 51 -20.36 -7.01 -1.76
C LEU A 51 -21.85 -6.70 -1.82
N ASP A 52 -22.67 -7.74 -1.94
CA ASP A 52 -24.12 -7.67 -1.83
C ASP A 52 -24.55 -8.53 -0.66
N LEU A 53 -24.99 -7.90 0.43
CA LEU A 53 -25.46 -8.59 1.63
C LEU A 53 -26.98 -8.42 1.68
N ALA A 54 -27.72 -9.41 1.18
CA ALA A 54 -29.18 -9.41 1.15
C ALA A 54 -29.84 -8.17 0.49
N GLY A 55 -29.23 -7.65 -0.59
CA GLY A 55 -29.70 -6.50 -1.35
C GLY A 55 -29.04 -5.18 -0.97
N ASP A 56 -28.42 -5.10 0.21
CA ASP A 56 -27.62 -3.96 0.63
C ASP A 56 -26.21 -4.04 0.03
N LYS A 57 -25.74 -2.95 -0.58
CA LYS A 57 -24.41 -2.89 -1.21
C LYS A 57 -23.35 -2.41 -0.22
N PHE A 58 -22.27 -3.16 -0.12
CA PHE A 58 -21.10 -2.84 0.69
C PHE A 58 -19.83 -2.80 -0.14
N THR A 59 -18.82 -2.15 0.41
CA THR A 59 -17.43 -2.24 -0.03
C THR A 59 -16.61 -2.94 1.05
N ALA A 60 -15.67 -3.79 0.65
CA ALA A 60 -14.71 -4.42 1.53
C ALA A 60 -13.28 -4.18 1.03
N SER A 61 -12.36 -3.89 1.95
CA SER A 61 -11.01 -3.46 1.62
C SER A 61 -10.04 -3.69 2.78
N TYR A 62 -8.78 -3.31 2.56
CA TYR A 62 -7.77 -3.22 3.60
C TYR A 62 -7.39 -1.78 3.94
N SER A 63 -7.10 -1.57 5.21
CA SER A 63 -6.40 -0.40 5.72
C SER A 63 -5.13 -0.84 6.45
N LEU A 64 -4.16 0.05 6.56
CA LEU A 64 -2.98 -0.15 7.39
C LEU A 64 -2.98 0.87 8.53
N ASP A 65 -2.54 0.46 9.71
CA ASP A 65 -2.25 1.38 10.80
C ASP A 65 -0.76 1.77 10.85
N ASN A 66 -0.39 2.58 11.82
CA ASN A 66 0.99 3.07 11.98
C ASN A 66 1.99 1.96 12.35
N ASN A 67 1.50 0.84 12.88
CA ASN A 67 2.31 -0.34 13.20
C ASN A 67 2.39 -1.32 12.02
N TRP A 68 1.83 -0.93 10.87
CA TRP A 68 1.74 -1.78 9.68
C TRP A 68 0.84 -3.01 9.86
N ASP A 69 -0.02 -3.00 10.88
CA ASP A 69 -1.03 -4.03 11.03
C ASP A 69 -2.08 -3.86 9.93
N LEU A 70 -2.51 -4.98 9.35
CA LEU A 70 -3.57 -5.01 8.36
C LEU A 70 -4.93 -5.04 9.03
N TRP A 71 -5.81 -4.16 8.57
CA TRP A 71 -7.18 -4.05 9.04
C TRP A 71 -8.13 -4.38 7.90
N PHE A 72 -8.98 -5.40 8.09
CA PHE A 72 -10.13 -5.62 7.23
C PHE A 72 -11.18 -4.55 7.51
N TYR A 73 -11.69 -3.96 6.43
CA TYR A 73 -12.64 -2.87 6.46
C TYR A 73 -13.87 -3.26 5.64
N ILE A 74 -15.07 -3.04 6.18
CA ILE A 74 -16.34 -3.16 5.46
C ILE A 74 -17.18 -1.91 5.69
N LYS A 75 -17.80 -1.37 4.64
CA LYS A 75 -18.61 -0.15 4.72
C LYS A 75 -19.79 -0.21 3.73
N PRO A 76 -20.99 0.23 4.12
CA PRO A 76 -22.10 0.35 3.16
C PRO A 76 -21.77 1.40 2.09
N GLN A 77 -22.13 1.15 0.84
CA GLN A 77 -21.86 2.12 -0.24
C GLN A 77 -22.54 3.47 0.00
N ILE A 78 -23.65 3.47 0.73
CA ILE A 78 -24.42 4.66 1.08
C ILE A 78 -24.58 4.71 2.60
N GLY A 79 -24.27 5.86 3.19
CA GLY A 79 -24.45 6.11 4.62
C GLY A 79 -23.20 5.90 5.49
N LEU A 80 -23.41 6.02 6.80
CA LEU A 80 -22.39 5.82 7.83
C LEU A 80 -22.56 4.41 8.43
N GLY A 81 -21.47 3.71 8.71
CA GLY A 81 -21.57 2.38 9.32
C GLY A 81 -20.39 1.48 9.01
N ALA A 82 -19.19 2.05 8.91
CA ALA A 82 -18.01 1.26 8.63
C ALA A 82 -17.63 0.37 9.82
N GLY A 83 -17.31 -0.89 9.55
CA GLY A 83 -16.68 -1.81 10.49
C GLY A 83 -15.22 -2.02 10.11
N ALA A 84 -14.33 -2.05 11.11
CA ALA A 84 -12.92 -2.30 10.91
C ALA A 84 -12.38 -3.19 12.03
N TRP A 85 -11.64 -4.23 11.65
CA TRP A 85 -10.98 -5.14 12.60
C TRP A 85 -9.60 -5.48 12.09
N LYS A 86 -8.65 -5.66 13.02
CA LYS A 86 -7.36 -6.23 12.66
C LYS A 86 -7.57 -7.62 12.05
N LEU A 87 -6.77 -7.94 11.04
CA LEU A 87 -6.96 -9.16 10.25
C LEU A 87 -6.84 -10.42 11.12
N GLU A 88 -5.98 -10.42 12.15
CA GLU A 88 -5.87 -11.53 13.09
C GLU A 88 -7.08 -11.69 14.01
N LYS A 89 -7.84 -10.62 14.28
CA LYS A 89 -9.06 -10.68 15.08
C LYS A 89 -10.21 -11.38 14.36
N LEU A 90 -10.15 -11.47 13.03
CA LEU A 90 -11.13 -12.22 12.27
C LEU A 90 -11.04 -13.74 12.51
N ASN A 91 -9.93 -14.26 13.05
CA ASN A 91 -9.82 -15.67 13.44
C ASN A 91 -10.78 -16.03 14.60
N ASP A 92 -11.10 -15.04 15.45
CA ASP A 92 -12.01 -15.20 16.59
C ASP A 92 -13.49 -15.05 16.20
N LYS A 93 -13.75 -14.74 14.92
CA LYS A 93 -15.04 -14.29 14.36
C LYS A 93 -15.47 -12.96 14.97
N VAL A 94 -15.95 -12.06 14.13
CA VAL A 94 -16.46 -10.75 14.55
C VAL A 94 -17.88 -10.55 14.03
N PHE A 95 -18.65 -9.72 14.74
CA PHE A 95 -20.02 -9.41 14.37
C PHE A 95 -20.08 -8.01 13.76
N TYR A 96 -20.78 -7.90 12.65
CA TYR A 96 -21.08 -6.65 11.99
C TYR A 96 -22.60 -6.44 11.95
N SER A 97 -23.04 -5.22 12.18
CA SER A 97 -24.46 -4.84 12.11
C SER A 97 -24.59 -3.46 11.50
N TYR A 98 -25.43 -3.34 10.47
CA TYR A 98 -25.78 -2.09 9.83
C TYR A 98 -27.23 -2.14 9.32
N GLY A 99 -28.08 -1.22 9.79
CA GLY A 99 -29.50 -1.29 9.50
C GLY A 99 -30.11 -2.63 9.94
N GLN A 100 -30.71 -3.35 8.99
CA GLN A 100 -31.22 -4.71 9.21
C GLN A 100 -30.19 -5.80 8.88
N THR A 101 -29.10 -5.44 8.20
CA THR A 101 -28.03 -6.36 7.85
C THR A 101 -27.20 -6.72 9.08
N LYS A 102 -27.09 -8.02 9.34
CA LYS A 102 -26.23 -8.59 10.38
C LYS A 102 -25.33 -9.63 9.73
N ALA A 103 -24.04 -9.58 10.00
CA ALA A 103 -23.08 -10.53 9.46
C ALA A 103 -22.10 -11.03 10.53
N ILE A 104 -21.71 -12.29 10.39
CA ILE A 104 -20.56 -12.88 11.09
C ILE A 104 -19.42 -12.91 10.09
N ILE A 105 -18.30 -12.29 10.46
CA ILE A 105 -17.12 -12.17 9.62
C ILE A 105 -16.01 -13.00 10.25
N ALA A 106 -15.45 -13.94 9.49
CA ALA A 106 -14.41 -14.84 9.94
C ALA A 106 -13.27 -14.90 8.92
N ARG A 107 -12.09 -15.31 9.38
CA ARG A 107 -10.94 -15.56 8.51
C ARG A 107 -10.46 -16.99 8.69
N GLU A 108 -10.35 -17.73 7.59
CA GLU A 108 -9.78 -19.07 7.58
C GLU A 108 -8.90 -19.26 6.33
N GLN A 109 -7.66 -19.73 6.54
CA GLN A 109 -6.73 -20.11 5.46
C GLN A 109 -6.53 -19.08 4.33
N GLY A 110 -6.47 -17.78 4.66
CA GLY A 110 -6.28 -16.75 3.64
C GLY A 110 -7.58 -16.26 2.98
N THR A 111 -8.73 -16.70 3.49
CA THR A 111 -10.06 -16.36 2.98
C THR A 111 -10.90 -15.71 4.08
N ILE A 112 -11.61 -14.65 3.73
CA ILE A 112 -12.56 -13.96 4.59
C ILE A 112 -13.95 -14.46 4.23
N PHE A 113 -14.65 -14.96 5.23
CA PHE A 113 -16.02 -15.46 5.15
C PHE A 113 -16.95 -14.43 5.78
N ILE A 114 -17.97 -14.00 5.05
CA ILE A 114 -18.99 -13.07 5.51
C ILE A 114 -20.33 -13.79 5.45
N GLN A 115 -20.76 -14.33 6.58
CA GLN A 115 -22.05 -15.02 6.70
C GLN A 115 -23.11 -14.00 7.11
N TYR A 116 -24.05 -13.70 6.21
CA TYR A 116 -25.11 -12.70 6.43
C TYR A 116 -26.51 -13.32 6.57
N SER A 117 -26.64 -14.62 6.32
CA SER A 117 -27.83 -15.41 6.66
C SER A 117 -27.43 -16.83 7.05
N ARG A 118 -28.40 -17.66 7.45
CA ARG A 118 -28.12 -19.06 7.83
C ARG A 118 -27.52 -19.87 6.67
N TYR A 119 -27.85 -19.51 5.43
CA TYR A 119 -27.51 -20.30 4.24
C TYR A 119 -26.66 -19.52 3.23
N GLU A 120 -26.45 -18.23 3.46
CA GLU A 120 -25.68 -17.40 2.54
C GLU A 120 -24.40 -16.91 3.17
N ASN A 121 -23.31 -17.11 2.44
CA ASN A 121 -21.99 -16.62 2.75
C ASN A 121 -21.38 -15.95 1.50
N ILE A 122 -20.53 -14.95 1.74
CA ILE A 122 -19.58 -14.50 0.74
C ILE A 122 -18.20 -14.98 1.17
N GLU A 123 -17.45 -15.50 0.21
CA GLU A 123 -16.06 -15.88 0.38
C GLU A 123 -15.21 -14.94 -0.48
N ILE A 124 -14.23 -14.29 0.14
CA ILE A 124 -13.30 -13.43 -0.56
C ILE A 124 -11.88 -13.70 -0.08
N SER A 125 -10.97 -14.01 -1.00
CA SER A 125 -9.59 -14.24 -0.61
C SER A 125 -8.89 -12.94 -0.22
N GLU A 126 -7.96 -13.00 0.73
CA GLU A 126 -7.14 -11.83 1.08
C GLU A 126 -6.36 -11.31 -0.12
N LYS A 127 -5.90 -12.24 -0.97
CA LYS A 127 -5.24 -11.91 -2.22
C LYS A 127 -6.15 -11.11 -3.15
N GLU A 128 -7.40 -11.52 -3.32
CA GLU A 128 -8.36 -10.83 -4.17
C GLU A 128 -8.62 -9.40 -3.70
N LEU A 129 -8.71 -9.16 -2.38
CA LEU A 129 -8.88 -7.81 -1.83
C LEU A 129 -7.71 -6.90 -2.21
N PHE A 130 -6.48 -7.38 -2.10
CA PHE A 130 -5.29 -6.63 -2.52
C PHE A 130 -5.19 -6.48 -4.04
N GLU A 131 -5.57 -7.50 -4.81
CA GLU A 131 -5.58 -7.44 -6.27
C GLU A 131 -6.59 -6.40 -6.76
N LYS A 132 -7.81 -6.36 -6.21
CA LYS A 132 -8.78 -5.30 -6.55
C LYS A 132 -8.25 -3.91 -6.23
N LEU A 133 -7.62 -3.74 -5.07
CA LEU A 133 -6.97 -2.47 -4.72
C LEU A 133 -5.90 -2.10 -5.75
N TYR A 134 -5.03 -3.02 -6.13
CA TYR A 134 -3.99 -2.75 -7.13
C TYR A 134 -4.56 -2.46 -8.52
N ASP A 135 -5.49 -3.29 -9.00
CA ASP A 135 -6.01 -3.25 -10.37
C ASP A 135 -6.88 -2.02 -10.61
N ASN A 136 -7.66 -1.59 -9.61
CA ASN A 136 -8.61 -0.49 -9.76
C ASN A 136 -8.11 0.86 -9.26
N SER A 137 -7.02 0.90 -8.48
CA SER A 137 -6.43 2.17 -8.04
C SER A 137 -5.67 2.88 -9.17
N PRO A 138 -5.53 4.22 -9.08
CA PRO A 138 -4.62 4.99 -9.92
C PRO A 138 -3.21 4.45 -9.89
N LYS A 139 -2.50 4.60 -11.02
CA LYS A 139 -1.15 4.06 -11.20
C LYS A 139 -0.19 5.13 -11.68
N ILE A 140 1.05 5.03 -11.23
CA ILE A 140 2.19 5.80 -11.74
C ILE A 140 3.31 4.84 -12.12
N THR A 141 3.92 5.07 -13.28
CA THR A 141 5.07 4.28 -13.73
C THR A 141 6.33 5.12 -13.64
N PHE A 142 7.28 4.70 -12.81
CA PHE A 142 8.57 5.37 -12.66
C PHE A 142 9.60 4.81 -13.64
N GLY A 143 10.19 5.70 -14.43
CA GLY A 143 11.23 5.38 -15.40
C GLY A 143 10.83 4.37 -16.48
N GLY A 144 9.53 4.09 -16.66
CA GLY A 144 9.06 3.00 -17.53
C GLY A 144 9.35 1.59 -16.99
N LEU A 145 9.77 1.46 -15.72
CA LEU A 145 10.27 0.20 -15.15
C LEU A 145 9.35 -0.35 -14.06
N VAL A 146 8.91 0.51 -13.14
CA VAL A 146 8.15 0.08 -11.96
C VAL A 146 6.84 0.82 -11.88
N THR A 147 5.74 0.07 -11.84
CA THR A 147 4.39 0.61 -11.69
C THR A 147 3.93 0.46 -10.25
N TYR A 148 3.57 1.58 -9.64
CA TYR A 148 2.91 1.62 -8.34
C TYR A 148 1.45 1.99 -8.53
N ALA A 149 0.54 1.19 -7.97
CA ALA A 149 -0.79 1.65 -7.66
C ALA A 149 -0.74 2.46 -6.34
N TYR A 150 -1.54 3.51 -6.21
CA TYR A 150 -1.57 4.33 -5.01
C TYR A 150 -3.00 4.66 -4.58
N LEU A 151 -3.23 4.66 -3.27
CA LEU A 151 -4.53 4.96 -2.69
C LEU A 151 -4.39 5.69 -1.34
N ARG A 152 -5.43 6.44 -0.96
CA ARG A 152 -5.53 7.03 0.38
C ARG A 152 -5.64 5.92 1.41
N ASN A 153 -5.12 6.18 2.60
CA ASN A 153 -5.26 5.34 3.76
C ASN A 153 -5.69 6.16 4.96
N ILE A 154 -6.65 5.64 5.72
CA ILE A 154 -7.09 6.20 6.99
C ILE A 154 -7.00 5.08 8.02
N SER A 155 -6.10 5.22 8.97
CA SER A 155 -5.91 4.25 10.05
C SER A 155 -7.20 4.16 10.89
N PRO A 156 -7.82 2.98 11.06
CA PRO A 156 -9.14 2.87 11.68
C PRO A 156 -9.26 3.40 13.12
N LEU A 157 -8.18 3.34 13.92
CA LEU A 157 -8.20 3.78 15.32
C LEU A 157 -7.60 5.17 15.54
N SER A 158 -6.52 5.48 14.82
CA SER A 158 -5.80 6.74 15.04
C SER A 158 -6.24 7.84 14.09
N GLU A 159 -7.07 7.52 13.10
CA GLU A 159 -7.56 8.42 12.05
C GLU A 159 -6.43 9.14 11.29
N LYS A 160 -5.21 8.62 11.40
CA LYS A 160 -4.05 9.18 10.71
C LYS A 160 -4.14 8.82 9.25
N GLU A 161 -3.91 9.81 8.42
CA GLU A 161 -3.99 9.68 6.99
C GLU A 161 -2.61 9.42 6.35
N GLY A 162 -2.64 8.69 5.24
CA GLY A 162 -1.45 8.34 4.50
C GLY A 162 -1.75 7.93 3.07
N ILE A 163 -0.69 7.54 2.37
CA ILE A 163 -0.73 6.93 1.05
C ILE A 163 -0.21 5.51 1.17
N ILE A 164 -1.02 4.55 0.72
CA ILE A 164 -0.52 3.21 0.44
C ILE A 164 -0.02 3.18 -1.00
N THR A 165 1.17 2.65 -1.21
CA THR A 165 1.65 2.28 -2.55
C THR A 165 1.71 0.76 -2.65
N LEU A 166 1.19 0.22 -3.75
CA LEU A 166 1.16 -1.21 -4.06
C LEU A 166 1.99 -1.46 -5.33
N ARG A 167 2.84 -2.48 -5.32
CA ARG A 167 3.62 -2.93 -6.47
C ARG A 167 3.41 -4.42 -6.69
N LYS A 168 3.15 -4.82 -7.92
CA LYS A 168 3.10 -6.22 -8.34
C LYS A 168 4.43 -6.59 -9.03
N ASP A 169 5.04 -7.70 -8.63
CA ASP A 169 6.21 -8.24 -9.36
C ASP A 169 5.78 -9.10 -10.55
N ASN A 170 6.77 -9.58 -11.32
CA ASN A 170 6.54 -10.41 -12.50
C ASN A 170 5.92 -11.80 -12.16
N ASN A 171 6.00 -12.23 -10.90
CA ASN A 171 5.39 -13.48 -10.43
C ASN A 171 3.97 -13.24 -9.89
N GLY A 172 3.48 -12.00 -9.91
CA GLY A 172 2.18 -11.62 -9.38
C GLY A 172 2.13 -11.41 -7.87
N ASN A 173 3.27 -11.38 -7.18
CA ASN A 173 3.32 -11.07 -5.75
C ASN A 173 3.11 -9.57 -5.53
N LEU A 174 2.25 -9.23 -4.57
CA LEU A 174 1.96 -7.85 -4.19
C LEU A 174 2.82 -7.42 -3.00
N PHE A 175 3.45 -6.26 -3.14
CA PHE A 175 4.22 -5.58 -2.12
C PHE A 175 3.52 -4.26 -1.81
N TYR A 176 3.44 -3.90 -0.53
CA TYR A 176 2.80 -2.67 -0.10
C TYR A 176 3.71 -1.84 0.80
N SER A 177 3.51 -0.53 0.81
CA SER A 177 4.11 0.36 1.79
C SER A 177 3.13 1.43 2.23
N LEU A 178 3.22 1.86 3.49
CA LEU A 178 2.47 3.00 4.01
C LEU A 178 3.42 4.19 4.19
N THR A 179 3.00 5.33 3.65
CA THR A 179 3.63 6.63 3.88
C THR A 179 2.63 7.55 4.55
N GLN A 180 2.94 8.05 5.73
CA GLN A 180 2.05 8.92 6.47
C GLN A 180 2.12 10.35 5.91
N ASP A 181 1.00 11.06 5.90
CA ASP A 181 0.95 12.40 5.30
C ASP A 181 1.93 13.37 5.96
N PHE A 182 2.10 13.29 7.29
CA PHE A 182 3.03 14.15 8.03
C PHE A 182 4.49 13.94 7.63
N GLU A 183 4.86 12.78 7.06
CA GLU A 183 6.21 12.49 6.61
C GLU A 183 6.52 13.18 5.28
N ILE A 184 5.48 13.45 4.48
CA ILE A 184 5.59 13.90 3.09
C ILE A 184 4.93 15.24 2.81
N ASN A 185 4.33 15.87 3.80
CA ASN A 185 3.77 17.21 3.66
C ASN A 185 4.91 18.24 3.50
N GLY A 186 5.08 18.75 2.28
CA GLY A 186 6.19 19.65 1.92
C GLY A 186 7.57 18.98 1.83
N LYS A 187 7.65 17.65 1.97
CA LYS A 187 8.90 16.87 1.90
C LYS A 187 8.77 15.67 0.97
N THR A 188 9.81 15.39 0.20
CA THR A 188 9.80 14.25 -0.72
C THR A 188 10.25 12.98 -0.02
N ARG A 189 9.43 11.93 -0.10
CA ARG A 189 9.83 10.56 0.19
C ARG A 189 10.26 9.88 -1.10
N TRP A 190 11.53 9.52 -1.20
CA TRP A 190 12.07 8.77 -2.31
C TRP A 190 11.70 7.29 -2.17
N LEU A 191 11.14 6.71 -3.23
CA LEU A 191 10.66 5.33 -3.27
C LEU A 191 11.62 4.41 -4.01
N MET A 192 12.30 4.92 -5.05
CA MET A 192 13.23 4.12 -5.84
C MET A 192 14.29 4.99 -6.53
N ALA A 193 15.38 4.33 -6.90
CA ALA A 193 16.42 4.87 -7.79
C ALA A 193 16.55 3.95 -9.00
N ALA A 194 16.49 4.49 -10.22
CA ALA A 194 16.73 3.74 -11.45
C ALA A 194 17.34 4.63 -12.51
N ASN A 195 18.29 4.10 -13.29
CA ASN A 195 18.92 4.79 -14.41
C ASN A 195 19.44 6.21 -14.09
N GLY A 196 20.04 6.40 -12.90
CA GLY A 196 20.54 7.71 -12.49
C GLY A 196 19.45 8.71 -12.07
N VAL A 197 18.25 8.26 -11.74
CA VAL A 197 17.14 9.12 -11.31
C VAL A 197 16.50 8.57 -10.04
N LEU A 198 16.28 9.44 -9.05
CA LEU A 198 15.42 9.17 -7.90
C LEU A 198 13.98 9.49 -8.25
N TYR A 199 13.05 8.64 -7.80
CA TYR A 199 11.61 8.82 -7.96
C TYR A 199 10.95 8.80 -6.60
N GLY A 200 10.02 9.70 -6.37
CA GLY A 200 9.40 9.89 -5.07
C GLY A 200 8.02 10.52 -5.14
N LEU A 201 7.47 10.75 -3.96
CA LEU A 201 6.19 11.42 -3.77
C LEU A 201 6.26 12.44 -2.64
N LYS A 202 5.40 13.45 -2.72
CA LYS A 202 5.16 14.43 -1.65
C LYS A 202 3.72 14.90 -1.67
N ILE A 203 3.27 15.47 -0.56
CA ILE A 203 2.01 16.24 -0.52
C ILE A 203 2.34 17.72 -0.67
N SER A 204 1.64 18.38 -1.57
CA SER A 204 1.73 19.82 -1.79
C SER A 204 0.37 20.36 -2.22
N ASN A 205 -0.11 21.41 -1.55
CA ASN A 205 -1.37 22.09 -1.87
C ASN A 205 -2.60 21.17 -1.96
N GLY A 206 -2.68 20.14 -1.10
CA GLY A 206 -3.79 19.17 -1.11
C GLY A 206 -3.72 18.13 -2.24
N GLU A 207 -2.59 18.04 -2.93
CA GLU A 207 -2.34 17.08 -4.01
C GLU A 207 -1.22 16.12 -3.59
N LEU A 208 -1.34 14.86 -4.00
CA LEU A 208 -0.21 13.94 -4.08
C LEU A 208 0.57 14.28 -5.36
N VAL A 209 1.85 14.63 -5.20
CA VAL A 209 2.74 15.02 -6.29
C VAL A 209 3.82 13.96 -6.45
N PHE A 210 3.92 13.39 -7.64
CA PHE A 210 5.00 12.48 -8.02
C PHE A 210 6.15 13.29 -8.60
N VAL A 211 7.37 13.02 -8.14
CA VAL A 211 8.56 13.77 -8.53
C VAL A 211 9.70 12.86 -8.94
N SER A 212 10.62 13.42 -9.72
CA SER A 212 11.90 12.81 -10.01
C SER A 212 13.05 13.79 -9.84
N LYS A 213 14.24 13.26 -9.54
CA LYS A 213 15.47 14.03 -9.42
C LYS A 213 16.63 13.26 -10.01
N PRO A 214 17.33 13.78 -11.03
CA PRO A 214 18.58 13.20 -11.49
C PRO A 214 19.59 13.11 -10.35
N ILE A 215 20.29 11.98 -10.27
CA ILE A 215 21.40 11.76 -9.36
C ILE A 215 22.66 11.48 -10.16
N ASN A 216 23.74 12.15 -9.77
CA ASN A 216 25.03 11.86 -10.34
C ASN A 216 25.58 10.59 -9.69
N ILE A 217 25.42 9.45 -10.36
CA ILE A 217 26.07 8.20 -9.96
C ILE A 217 27.54 8.28 -10.40
N GLN A 218 28.32 9.15 -9.75
CA GLN A 218 29.77 9.08 -9.85
C GLN A 218 30.21 7.82 -9.10
N LYS A 219 30.46 6.74 -9.86
CA LYS A 219 31.24 5.55 -9.51
C LYS A 219 30.97 5.00 -8.11
N LEU A 220 30.12 3.97 -8.01
CA LEU A 220 30.04 3.13 -6.82
C LEU A 220 31.44 2.58 -6.53
N SER A 221 32.11 3.13 -5.52
CA SER A 221 33.52 2.84 -5.21
C SER A 221 33.78 1.41 -4.74
N PHE A 222 32.72 0.61 -4.54
CA PHE A 222 32.81 -0.79 -4.13
C PHE A 222 32.95 -1.79 -5.30
N LEU A 223 32.79 -1.36 -6.55
CA LEU A 223 33.06 -2.23 -7.72
C LEU A 223 34.52 -2.21 -8.19
N ASN A 224 35.40 -1.48 -7.49
CA ASN A 224 36.81 -1.33 -7.85
C ASN A 224 37.78 -2.06 -6.90
N GLU A 225 37.31 -2.84 -5.94
CA GLU A 225 38.18 -3.78 -5.23
C GLU A 225 38.41 -5.03 -6.09
N GLU A 226 39.21 -4.90 -7.14
CA GLU A 226 40.00 -6.05 -7.60
C GLU A 226 40.91 -6.45 -6.44
N LYS A 227 40.47 -7.44 -5.65
CA LYS A 227 41.37 -8.16 -4.75
C LYS A 227 42.41 -8.88 -5.60
N THR A 228 43.55 -8.24 -5.81
CA THR A 228 44.78 -8.96 -6.17
C THR A 228 45.16 -9.84 -4.99
N TYR A 229 44.85 -11.13 -5.08
CA TYR A 229 45.42 -12.12 -4.16
C TYR A 229 46.91 -12.27 -4.48
N PRO A 230 47.83 -12.19 -3.50
CA PRO A 230 49.21 -12.60 -3.73
C PRO A 230 49.20 -14.11 -4.01
N LEU A 231 49.72 -14.49 -5.18
CA LEU A 231 50.14 -15.86 -5.46
C LEU A 231 51.32 -16.15 -4.54
N TYR A 232 51.09 -17.03 -3.55
CA TYR A 232 52.15 -17.74 -2.85
C TYR A 232 52.29 -19.13 -3.50
#